data_AF-A0A4S2HCR6-F1
#
_entry.id   AF-A0A4S2HCR6-F1
#
_cell.length_a   1.000
_cell.length_b   1.000
_cell.length_c   1.000
_cell.angle_alpha   90.00
_cell.angle_beta   90.00
_cell.angle_gamma   90.00
#
_symmetry.space_group_name_H-M   'P 1'
#
loop_
_entity.id
_entity.type
_entity.pdbx_description
1 polymer ?
#
loop_
_entity_poly.entity_id
_entity_poly.type
_entity_poly.pdbx_seq_one_letter_code
_entity_poly.pdbx_strand_id
1 'polypeptide(L)'
;MINDFDDNDIRELQDMVRIGIVSSVNKEKMTARVKIEEQGIVTGDLRIVQNTPFMVMEWKDAGVKWNYEADYAQHDRKLGIGDKYKEEYPDILHTWKGTSDRIIKVYPWIPYIGQWVLCIFKPEGEGDGFILGGI
;
A
#
# COMPACT_ATOMS: atom_id res chain seq x y z
N MET A 1 2.50 -23.86 -33.25
CA MET A 1 3.54 -22.83 -33.40
C MET A 1 3.64 -22.11 -32.08
N ILE A 2 4.80 -22.15 -31.44
CA ILE A 2 5.14 -21.15 -30.45
C ILE A 2 5.53 -19.93 -31.28
N ASN A 3 4.85 -18.81 -31.11
CA ASN A 3 5.32 -17.55 -31.67
C ASN A 3 6.54 -17.15 -30.83
N ASP A 4 7.69 -16.98 -31.48
CA ASP A 4 8.86 -16.43 -30.81
C ASP A 4 8.59 -14.96 -30.49
N PHE A 5 9.01 -14.51 -29.30
CA PHE A 5 8.95 -13.11 -28.93
C PHE A 5 9.87 -12.29 -29.85
N ASP A 6 9.36 -11.18 -30.37
CA ASP A 6 10.12 -10.29 -31.24
C ASP A 6 10.68 -9.07 -30.47
N ASP A 7 11.41 -8.22 -31.17
CA ASP A 7 12.03 -7.01 -30.59
C ASP A 7 10.99 -5.99 -30.09
N ASN A 8 9.76 -6.01 -30.63
CA ASN A 8 8.70 -5.13 -30.17
C ASN A 8 8.16 -5.60 -28.82
N ASP A 9 7.93 -6.90 -28.66
CA ASP A 9 7.51 -7.49 -27.39
C ASP A 9 8.47 -7.13 -26.25
N ILE A 10 9.79 -7.19 -26.51
CA ILE A 10 10.80 -6.83 -25.50
C ILE A 10 10.75 -5.33 -25.13
N ARG A 11 10.49 -4.44 -26.09
CA ARG A 11 10.38 -3.01 -25.81
C ARG A 11 9.15 -2.69 -24.97
N GLU A 12 8.01 -3.30 -25.27
CA GLU A 12 6.80 -3.11 -24.47
C GLU A 12 7.00 -3.56 -23.03
N LEU A 13 7.67 -4.71 -22.82
CA LEU A 13 8.02 -5.21 -21.49
C LEU A 13 8.95 -4.26 -20.73
N GLN A 14 9.94 -3.67 -21.40
CA GLN A 14 10.83 -2.67 -20.80
C GLN A 14 10.06 -1.42 -20.35
N ASP A 15 9.02 -1.05 -21.11
CA ASP A 15 8.22 0.13 -20.83
C ASP A 15 7.17 -0.08 -19.71
N MET A 16 6.87 -1.33 -19.34
CA MET A 16 5.88 -1.63 -18.29
C MET A 16 6.34 -1.23 -16.89
N VAL A 17 7.63 -1.34 -16.57
CA VAL A 17 8.14 -1.10 -15.21
C VAL A 17 9.03 0.13 -15.21
N ARG A 18 8.64 1.16 -14.46
CA ARG A 18 9.37 2.43 -14.43
C ARG A 18 9.55 2.92 -13.01
N ILE A 19 10.64 3.64 -12.79
CA ILE A 19 10.92 4.33 -11.53
C ILE A 19 10.75 5.83 -11.76
N GLY A 20 10.17 6.53 -10.79
CA GLY A 20 10.02 7.98 -10.89
C GLY A 20 9.80 8.65 -9.55
N ILE A 21 9.68 9.97 -9.59
CA ILE A 21 9.58 10.82 -8.39
C ILE A 21 8.15 11.31 -8.23
N VAL A 22 7.54 11.11 -7.07
CA VAL A 22 6.18 11.59 -6.80
C VAL A 22 6.13 13.12 -6.88
N SER A 23 5.26 13.64 -7.76
CA SER A 23 5.06 15.07 -7.97
C SER A 23 3.83 15.62 -7.25
N SER A 24 2.79 14.80 -7.05
CA SER A 24 1.59 15.18 -6.29
C SER A 24 0.86 13.96 -5.73
N VAL A 25 0.08 14.16 -4.67
CA VAL A 25 -0.63 13.09 -3.95
C VAL A 25 -2.07 13.51 -3.67
N ASN A 26 -3.03 12.65 -3.99
CA ASN A 26 -4.42 12.76 -3.58
C ASN A 26 -4.75 11.64 -2.57
N LYS A 27 -4.77 12.00 -1.29
CA LYS A 27 -4.99 11.05 -0.17
C LYS A 27 -6.39 10.47 -0.16
N GLU A 28 -7.40 11.26 -0.55
CA GLU A 28 -8.80 10.83 -0.55
C GLU A 28 -9.07 9.79 -1.64
N LYS A 29 -8.43 9.92 -2.79
CA LYS A 29 -8.60 9.01 -3.93
C LYS A 29 -7.58 7.86 -3.97
N MET A 30 -6.61 7.85 -3.06
CA MET A 30 -5.46 6.93 -3.08
C MET A 30 -4.76 6.94 -4.44
N THR A 31 -4.46 8.15 -4.93
CA THR A 31 -3.72 8.35 -6.18
C THR A 31 -2.54 9.29 -6.01
N ALA A 32 -1.55 9.18 -6.90
CA ALA A 32 -0.45 10.11 -6.99
C ALA A 32 0.01 10.26 -8.44
N ARG A 33 0.64 11.40 -8.75
CA ARG A 33 1.33 11.63 -10.03
C ARG A 33 2.82 11.47 -9.83
N VAL A 34 3.49 10.92 -10.83
CA VAL A 34 4.91 10.59 -10.80
C VAL A 34 5.59 11.21 -12.01
N LYS A 35 6.72 11.88 -11.77
CA LYS A 35 7.62 12.35 -12.81
C LYS A 35 8.52 11.19 -13.22
N ILE A 36 8.44 10.78 -14.49
CA ILE A 36 9.31 9.78 -15.10
C ILE A 36 10.41 10.54 -15.84
N GLU A 37 11.58 10.67 -15.20
CA GLU A 37 12.63 11.56 -15.70
C GLU A 37 13.21 11.13 -17.04
N GLU A 38 13.38 9.82 -17.24
CA GLU A 38 13.91 9.24 -18.49
C GLU A 38 13.09 9.61 -19.73
N GLN A 39 11.80 9.90 -19.53
CA GLN A 39 10.85 10.24 -20.60
C GLN A 39 10.46 11.72 -20.59
N GLY A 40 10.87 12.48 -19.57
CA GLY A 40 10.48 13.88 -19.42
C GLY A 40 8.99 14.12 -19.21
N ILE A 41 8.23 13.11 -18.74
CA ILE A 41 6.77 13.18 -18.56
C ILE A 41 6.37 13.19 -17.08
N VAL A 42 5.16 13.68 -16.81
CA VAL A 42 4.45 13.49 -15.54
C VAL A 42 3.20 12.67 -15.83
N THR A 43 2.98 11.63 -15.04
CA THR A 43 1.85 10.70 -15.23
C THR A 43 0.50 11.36 -14.95
N GLY A 44 -0.58 10.69 -15.37
CA GLY A 44 -1.90 10.88 -14.79
C GLY A 44 -1.97 10.44 -13.32
N ASP A 45 -3.17 10.44 -12.75
CA ASP A 45 -3.42 10.01 -11.38
C ASP A 45 -3.31 8.47 -11.28
N LEU A 46 -2.12 7.98 -10.93
CA LEU A 46 -1.87 6.55 -10.76
C LEU A 46 -2.44 6.07 -9.43
N ARG A 47 -3.08 4.90 -9.45
CA ARG A 47 -3.60 4.26 -8.23
C ARG A 47 -2.44 3.75 -7.38
N ILE A 48 -2.50 4.01 -6.07
CA ILE A 48 -1.52 3.50 -5.11
C ILE A 48 -1.95 2.10 -4.68
N VAL A 49 -1.11 1.10 -4.91
CA VAL A 49 -1.32 -0.24 -4.38
C VAL A 49 -1.14 -0.20 -2.87
N GLN A 50 -2.18 -0.62 -2.17
CA GLN A 50 -2.13 -0.78 -0.72
C GLN A 50 -1.55 -2.16 -0.39
N ASN A 51 -0.43 -2.19 0.31
CA ASN A 51 -0.03 -3.36 1.07
C ASN A 51 -0.42 -3.13 2.52
N THR A 52 -1.58 -3.65 2.93
CA THR A 52 -2.08 -3.50 4.29
C THR A 52 -1.24 -4.37 5.22
N PRO A 53 -0.47 -3.79 6.17
CA PRO A 53 0.23 -4.61 7.15
C PRO A 53 -0.81 -5.34 8.02
N PHE A 54 -0.83 -6.67 7.99
CA PHE A 54 -1.57 -7.43 8.98
C PHE A 54 -0.75 -7.42 10.28
N MET A 55 -1.24 -6.71 11.29
CA MET A 55 -0.57 -6.62 12.58
C MET A 55 -1.25 -7.52 13.59
N VAL A 56 -0.44 -8.23 14.35
CA VAL A 56 -0.89 -8.99 15.53
C VAL A 56 -0.14 -8.43 16.73
N MET A 57 -0.86 -8.21 17.82
CA MET A 57 -0.25 -7.90 19.09
C MET A 57 -0.05 -9.18 19.91
N GLU A 58 1.20 -9.48 20.25
CA GLU A 58 1.53 -10.52 21.23
C GLU A 58 2.09 -9.87 22.51
N TRP A 59 1.50 -10.19 23.66
CA TRP A 59 1.96 -9.71 24.96
C TRP A 59 2.76 -10.79 25.67
N LYS A 60 3.98 -10.45 26.11
CA LYS A 60 4.83 -11.29 26.97
C LYS A 60 5.09 -10.57 28.29
N ASP A 61 4.10 -10.56 29.19
CA ASP A 61 4.20 -9.92 30.51
C ASP A 61 4.13 -10.97 31.62
N ALA A 62 5.13 -11.86 31.74
CA ALA A 62 5.33 -12.78 32.89
C ALA A 62 4.06 -13.45 33.52
N GLY A 63 3.03 -13.74 32.74
CA GLY A 63 1.75 -14.31 33.20
C GLY A 63 0.62 -13.31 33.50
N VAL A 64 0.83 -12.00 33.34
CA VAL A 64 -0.18 -10.95 33.53
C VAL A 64 -0.95 -10.69 32.23
N LYS A 65 -2.28 -10.84 32.31
CA LYS A 65 -3.19 -10.67 31.19
C LYS A 65 -3.57 -9.19 31.03
N TRP A 66 -3.22 -8.60 29.89
CA TRP A 66 -3.75 -7.30 29.46
C TRP A 66 -5.07 -7.50 28.71
N ASN A 67 -5.96 -6.51 28.79
CA ASN A 67 -7.12 -6.47 27.91
C ASN A 67 -6.72 -5.81 26.59
N TYR A 68 -7.35 -6.25 25.51
CA TYR A 68 -7.15 -5.64 24.20
C TYR A 68 -8.45 -5.70 23.38
N GLU A 69 -8.59 -4.73 22.48
CA GLU A 69 -9.55 -4.72 21.38
C GLU A 69 -8.80 -4.33 20.10
N ALA A 70 -9.15 -4.97 18.99
CA ALA A 70 -8.59 -4.68 17.68
C ALA A 70 -9.70 -4.50 16.64
N ASP A 71 -9.65 -3.37 15.94
CA ASP A 71 -10.46 -3.07 14.76
C ASP A 71 -9.54 -3.05 13.54
N TYR A 72 -9.65 -4.02 12.65
CA TYR A 72 -8.85 -4.07 11.43
C TYR A 72 -9.62 -3.56 10.20
N ALA A 73 -8.99 -2.68 9.43
CA ALA A 73 -9.42 -2.12 8.15
C ALA A 73 -9.28 -3.13 7.00
N GLN A 74 -9.82 -4.34 7.19
CA GLN A 74 -9.77 -5.41 6.23
C GLN A 74 -10.97 -6.35 6.39
N HIS A 75 -11.18 -7.22 5.41
CA HIS A 75 -12.22 -8.24 5.47
C HIS A 75 -11.95 -9.28 6.57
N ASP A 76 -13.01 -9.76 7.23
CA ASP A 76 -12.91 -10.79 8.27
C ASP A 76 -12.32 -12.10 7.71
N ARG A 77 -11.19 -12.52 8.29
CA ARG A 77 -10.48 -13.75 7.91
C ARG A 77 -10.91 -14.97 8.72
N LYS A 78 -11.86 -14.82 9.65
CA LYS A 78 -12.39 -15.89 10.53
C LYS A 78 -11.32 -16.56 11.39
N LEU A 79 -10.38 -15.77 11.93
CA LEU A 79 -9.27 -16.28 12.74
C LEU A 79 -9.70 -16.76 14.14
N GLY A 80 -10.95 -16.54 14.55
CA GLY A 80 -11.47 -17.02 15.84
C GLY A 80 -10.92 -16.28 17.07
N ILE A 81 -10.33 -15.11 16.88
CA ILE A 81 -9.66 -14.31 17.92
C ILE A 81 -10.54 -13.21 18.55
N GLY A 82 -11.78 -13.04 18.08
CA GLY A 82 -12.75 -12.10 18.67
C GLY A 82 -12.62 -10.64 18.23
N ASP A 83 -11.77 -10.36 17.23
CA ASP A 83 -11.51 -9.00 16.72
C ASP A 83 -12.62 -8.49 15.80
N LYS A 84 -12.72 -7.16 15.66
CA LYS A 84 -13.68 -6.50 14.77
C LYS A 84 -12.99 -6.17 13.44
N TYR A 85 -13.77 -6.24 12.36
CA TYR A 85 -13.31 -5.98 11.00
C TYR A 85 -14.17 -4.90 10.37
N LYS A 86 -13.53 -3.92 9.73
CA LYS A 86 -14.15 -2.78 9.06
C LYS A 86 -13.50 -2.54 7.70
N GLU A 87 -14.18 -1.85 6.81
CA GLU A 87 -13.67 -1.56 5.45
C GLU A 87 -13.11 -0.13 5.34
N GLU A 88 -12.59 0.41 6.45
CA GLU A 88 -12.08 1.77 6.54
C GLU A 88 -10.85 1.87 7.44
N TYR A 89 -9.87 2.68 7.02
CA TYR A 89 -8.68 2.98 7.80
C TYR A 89 -8.93 4.11 8.82
N PRO A 90 -8.13 4.20 9.89
CA PRO A 90 -7.01 3.31 10.26
C PRO A 90 -7.46 2.04 10.99
N ASP A 91 -6.59 1.03 11.03
CA ASP A 91 -6.67 -0.01 12.05
C ASP A 91 -6.53 0.63 13.43
N ILE A 92 -7.27 0.13 14.41
CA ILE A 92 -7.21 0.62 15.79
C ILE A 92 -6.93 -0.56 16.71
N LEU A 93 -5.82 -0.50 17.43
CA LEU A 93 -5.45 -1.47 18.45
C LEU A 93 -5.46 -0.75 19.79
N HIS A 94 -6.39 -1.12 20.67
CA HIS A 94 -6.55 -0.53 21.99
C HIS A 94 -6.15 -1.54 23.05
N THR A 95 -5.31 -1.13 24.00
CA THR A 95 -4.86 -1.98 25.09
C THR A 95 -4.81 -1.22 26.40
N TRP A 96 -5.23 -1.87 27.48
CA TRP A 96 -5.30 -1.24 28.78
C TRP A 96 -5.03 -2.21 29.94
N LYS A 97 -4.43 -1.66 31.00
CA LYS A 97 -4.20 -2.33 32.28
C LYS A 97 -4.17 -1.29 33.40
N GLY A 98 -5.17 -1.36 34.29
CA GLY A 98 -5.31 -0.37 35.37
C GLY A 98 -5.47 1.04 34.81
N THR A 99 -4.52 1.92 35.13
CA THR A 99 -4.48 3.31 34.64
C THR A 99 -3.66 3.51 33.37
N SER A 100 -3.01 2.46 32.86
CA SER A 100 -2.22 2.53 31.63
C SER A 100 -3.07 2.17 30.43
N ASP A 101 -3.23 3.10 29.50
CA ASP A 101 -3.97 2.96 28.25
C ASP A 101 -3.04 3.28 27.07
N ARG A 102 -3.08 2.45 26.01
CA ARG A 102 -2.38 2.71 24.75
C ARG A 102 -3.30 2.44 23.57
N ILE A 103 -3.32 3.38 22.64
CA ILE A 103 -4.02 3.27 21.36
C ILE A 103 -2.99 3.35 20.23
N ILE A 104 -2.94 2.32 19.39
CA ILE A 104 -2.14 2.30 18.17
C ILE A 104 -3.08 2.47 16.99
N LYS A 105 -2.77 3.41 16.10
CA LYS A 105 -3.51 3.67 14.86
C LYS A 105 -2.61 3.39 13.68
N VAL A 106 -3.07 2.56 12.74
CA VAL A 106 -2.28 2.22 11.55
C VAL A 106 -3.02 2.56 10.28
N TYR A 107 -2.36 3.41 9.48
CA TYR A 107 -2.89 4.02 8.28
C TYR A 107 -2.35 3.29 7.04
N PRO A 108 -3.06 3.39 5.89
CA PRO A 108 -2.54 2.82 4.66
C PRO A 108 -1.29 3.58 4.25
N TRP A 109 -0.37 2.88 3.58
CA TRP A 109 0.78 3.52 2.99
C TRP A 109 0.38 4.42 1.81
N ILE A 110 0.87 5.66 1.83
CA ILE A 110 0.74 6.66 0.76
C ILE A 110 2.11 7.34 0.63
N PRO A 111 2.67 7.49 -0.58
CA PRO A 111 3.99 8.10 -0.73
C PRO A 111 3.97 9.60 -0.45
N TYR A 112 5.13 10.19 -0.16
CA TYR A 112 5.28 11.64 -0.02
C TYR A 112 5.80 12.29 -1.31
N ILE A 113 5.53 13.59 -1.51
CA ILE A 113 6.05 14.35 -2.66
C ILE A 113 7.58 14.36 -2.59
N GLY A 114 8.23 14.04 -3.71
CA GLY A 114 9.68 13.88 -3.81
C GLY A 114 10.19 12.46 -3.52
N GLN A 115 9.33 11.53 -3.10
CA GLN A 115 9.71 10.15 -2.91
C GLN A 115 9.92 9.44 -4.26
N TRP A 116 10.96 8.62 -4.35
CA TRP A 116 11.13 7.68 -5.45
C TRP A 116 10.17 6.50 -5.30
N VAL A 117 9.49 6.13 -6.39
CA VAL A 117 8.52 5.04 -6.40
C VAL A 117 8.70 4.14 -7.61
N LEU A 118 8.36 2.87 -7.43
CA LEU A 118 8.21 1.91 -8.50
C LEU A 118 6.78 1.96 -9.05
N CYS A 119 6.66 2.10 -10.35
CA CYS A 119 5.40 2.11 -11.09
C CYS A 119 5.32 0.92 -12.05
N ILE A 120 4.13 0.36 -12.20
CA ILE A 120 3.80 -0.60 -13.26
C ILE A 120 2.71 -0.01 -14.17
N PHE A 121 2.95 -0.06 -15.47
CA PHE A 121 2.08 0.45 -16.51
C PHE A 121 1.53 -0.70 -17.34
N LYS A 122 0.32 -0.51 -17.88
CA LYS A 122 -0.26 -1.46 -18.84
C LYS A 122 0.49 -1.35 -20.17
N PRO A 123 0.76 -2.47 -20.87
CA PRO A 123 1.19 -2.45 -22.27
C PRO A 123 0.17 -1.64 -23.10
N GLU A 124 0.66 -0.85 -24.05
CA GLU A 124 -0.15 0.02 -24.93
C GLU A 124 -1.02 1.09 -24.21
N GLY A 125 -0.93 1.21 -22.88
CA GLY A 125 -1.75 2.13 -22.11
C GLY A 125 -1.33 3.60 -22.31
N GLU A 126 -2.29 4.52 -22.35
CA GLU A 126 -2.10 5.98 -22.43
C GLU A 126 -1.50 6.60 -21.15
N GLY A 127 -0.62 5.90 -20.44
CA GLY A 127 -0.07 6.32 -19.14
C GLY A 127 -0.87 5.80 -17.93
N ASP A 128 -1.76 4.83 -18.15
CA ASP A 128 -2.51 4.10 -17.12
C ASP A 128 -1.58 3.13 -16.37
N GLY A 129 -1.60 3.19 -15.03
CA GLY A 129 -0.73 2.35 -14.22
C GLY A 129 -0.99 2.44 -12.71
N PHE A 130 -0.09 1.81 -11.95
CA PHE A 130 -0.15 1.68 -10.51
C PHE A 130 1.20 1.98 -9.88
N ILE A 131 1.17 2.59 -8.70
CA ILE A 131 2.34 2.76 -7.84
C ILE A 131 2.40 1.56 -6.90
N LEU A 132 3.49 0.82 -6.94
CA LEU A 132 3.67 -0.42 -6.16
C LEU A 132 4.28 -0.17 -4.78
N GLY A 133 5.17 0.81 -4.68
CA GLY A 133 5.94 1.03 -3.46
C GLY A 133 6.94 2.17 -3.59
N GLY A 134 7.40 2.67 -2.45
CA GLY A 134 8.50 3.62 -2.36
C GLY A 134 9.86 2.92 -2.31
N ILE A 135 10.89 3.61 -2.81
CA ILE A 135 12.30 3.17 -2.86
C ILE A 135 13.13 4.10 -1.97
#